data_AF-A0A967IU40-F1
#
_entry.id   AF-A0A967IU40-F1
#
_cell.length_a   1.000
_cell.length_b   1.000
_cell.length_c   1.000
_cell.angle_alpha   90.00
_cell.angle_beta   90.00
_cell.angle_gamma   90.00
#
_symmetry.space_group_name_H-M   'P 1'
#
loop_
_entity.id
_entity.type
_entity.pdbx_description
1 polymer ?
#
loop_
_entity_poly.entity_id
_entity_poly.type
_entity_poly.pdbx_seq_one_letter_code
_entity_poly.pdbx_strand_id
1 'polypeptide(L)' 'MATAPGDLFVLCSDGLSDKIPHGELEQFLQESNLDTMASALVAEANARGGEDNISVILIRVG' A
#
# COMPACT_ATOMS: atom_id res chain seq x y z
N MET A 1 -5.65 8.69 -19.34
CA MET A 1 -6.42 7.53 -18.85
C MET A 1 -7.48 8.10 -17.90
N ALA A 2 -8.75 7.77 -18.07
CA ALA A 2 -9.80 8.19 -17.14
C ALA A 2 -9.87 7.18 -15.99
N THR A 3 -10.18 7.64 -14.79
CA THR A 3 -10.45 6.76 -13.64
C THR A 3 -11.85 6.17 -13.73
N ALA A 4 -12.02 4.95 -13.23
CA ALA A 4 -13.30 4.28 -13.07
C ALA A 4 -13.67 4.10 -11.59
N PRO A 5 -14.97 4.08 -11.22
CA PRO A 5 -15.38 3.72 -9.87
C PRO A 5 -14.81 2.37 -9.46
N GLY A 6 -14.24 2.30 -8.26
CA GLY A 6 -13.57 1.12 -7.74
C GLY A 6 -12.06 1.06 -8.01
N ASP A 7 -11.51 1.92 -8.88
CA ASP A 7 -10.07 2.02 -9.06
C ASP A 7 -9.38 2.32 -7.73
N LEU A 8 -8.29 1.60 -7.48
CA LEU A 8 -7.48 1.74 -6.28
C LEU A 8 -6.07 2.20 -6.66
N PHE A 9 -5.68 3.34 -6.13
CA PHE A 9 -4.33 3.88 -6.29
C PHE A 9 -3.55 3.70 -4.99
N VAL A 10 -2.30 3.27 -5.15
CA VAL A 10 -1.31 3.17 -4.08
C VAL A 10 -0.17 4.12 -4.42
N LEU A 11 0.05 5.12 -3.56
CA LEU A 11 1.24 5.96 -3.62
C LEU A 11 2.07 5.66 -2.38
N CYS A 12 3.36 5.39 -2.56
CA CYS A 12 4.24 5.04 -1.45
C CYS A 12 5.66 5.56 -1.64
N SER A 13 6.41 5.64 -0.54
CA SER A 13 7.86 5.85 -0.59
C SER A 13 8.59 4.55 -0.97
N ASP A 14 9.85 4.71 -1.38
CA ASP A 14 10.83 3.63 -1.54
C ASP A 14 10.98 2.78 -0.27
N GLY A 15 10.92 3.40 0.91
CA GLY A 15 10.87 2.68 2.18
C GLY A 15 9.78 1.60 2.28
N LEU A 16 8.68 1.72 1.51
CA LEU A 16 7.68 0.65 1.36
C LEU A 16 8.05 -0.31 0.21
N SER A 17 8.27 0.21 -1.01
CA SER A 17 8.41 -0.62 -2.21
C SER A 17 9.68 -1.48 -2.23
N ASP A 18 10.72 -1.07 -1.50
CA ASP A 18 11.95 -1.86 -1.34
C ASP A 18 11.73 -3.06 -0.41
N LYS A 19 10.75 -2.98 0.49
CA LYS A 19 10.39 -4.05 1.43
C LYS A 19 9.27 -4.94 0.90
N ILE A 20 8.31 -4.36 0.19
CA ILE A 20 7.13 -5.06 -0.34
C ILE A 20 7.11 -4.89 -1.86
N PRO A 21 7.60 -5.89 -2.62
CA PRO A 21 7.56 -5.85 -4.08
C PRO A 21 6.14 -5.78 -4.63
N HIS A 22 5.98 -5.22 -5.83
CA HIS A 22 4.68 -5.03 -6.46
C HIS A 22 3.83 -6.32 -6.55
N GLY A 23 4.44 -7.47 -6.82
CA GLY A 23 3.72 -8.75 -6.89
C GLY A 23 3.17 -9.24 -5.55
N GLU A 24 3.68 -8.74 -4.42
CA GLU A 24 3.18 -9.05 -3.09
C GLU A 24 2.18 -8.00 -2.59
N LEU A 25 2.20 -6.79 -3.17
CA LEU A 25 1.30 -5.71 -2.78
C LEU A 25 -0.18 -6.12 -2.91
N GLU A 26 -0.54 -6.86 -3.97
CA GLU A 26 -1.91 -7.31 -4.22
C GLU A 26 -2.55 -8.06 -3.04
N GLN A 27 -1.77 -8.80 -2.24
CA GLN A 27 -2.30 -9.55 -1.10
C GLN A 27 -2.78 -8.63 0.03
N PHE A 28 -2.21 -7.43 0.14
CA PHE A 28 -2.61 -6.41 1.11
C PHE A 28 -3.78 -5.56 0.61
N LEU A 29 -4.11 -5.64 -0.68
CA LEU A 29 -5.15 -4.83 -1.31
C LEU A 29 -6.51 -5.54 -1.43
N GLN A 30 -6.66 -6.71 -0.79
CA GLN A 30 -7.88 -7.51 -0.82
C GLN A 30 -8.97 -7.00 0.15
N GLU A 31 -8.62 -6.12 1.08
CA GLU A 31 -9.54 -5.60 2.09
C GLU A 31 -10.40 -4.45 1.55
N SER A 32 -11.61 -4.30 2.12
CA SER A 32 -12.50 -3.19 1.77
C SER A 32 -12.11 -1.88 2.46
N ASN A 33 -11.52 -1.97 3.66
CA ASN A 33 -11.18 -0.82 4.49
C ASN A 33 -9.76 -0.31 4.18
N LEU A 34 -9.65 0.93 3.69
CA LEU A 34 -8.37 1.53 3.32
C LEU A 34 -7.42 1.75 4.51
N ASP A 35 -7.94 2.10 5.69
CA ASP A 35 -7.10 2.32 6.88
C ASP A 35 -6.45 1.01 7.34
N THR A 36 -7.18 -0.10 7.27
CA THR A 36 -6.66 -1.43 7.56
C THR A 36 -5.57 -1.83 6.56
N MET A 37 -5.81 -1.61 5.27
CA MET A 37 -4.82 -1.88 4.21
C MET A 37 -3.53 -1.08 4.41
N ALA A 38 -3.67 0.23 4.66
CA ALA A 38 -2.52 1.11 4.87
C ALA A 38 -1.71 0.69 6.11
N SER A 39 -2.40 0.36 7.20
CA SER A 39 -1.76 -0.10 8.44
C SER A 39 -1.03 -1.43 8.24
N ALA A 40 -1.61 -2.37 7.49
CA ALA A 40 -1.00 -3.65 7.18
C ALA A 40 0.28 -3.49 6.34
N LEU A 41 0.25 -2.62 5.32
CA LEU A 41 1.42 -2.31 4.50
C LEU A 41 2.57 -1.71 5.34
N VAL A 42 2.26 -0.76 6.22
CA VAL A 42 3.26 -0.17 7.12
C VAL A 42 3.81 -1.19 8.11
N ALA A 43 2.95 -2.03 8.69
CA ALA A 43 3.37 -3.07 9.63
C ALA A 43 4.29 -4.09 8.97
N GLU A 44 3.97 -4.53 7.75
CA GLU A 44 4.77 -5.49 7.00
C GLU A 44 6.15 -4.91 6.63
N ALA A 45 6.20 -3.68 6.11
CA ALA A 45 7.47 -3.05 5.75
C ALA A 45 8.39 -2.86 6.97
N ASN A 46 7.82 -2.52 8.14
CA ASN A 46 8.56 -2.48 9.40
C ASN A 46 9.06 -3.88 9.83
N ALA A 47 8.23 -4.92 9.69
CA ALA A 47 8.62 -6.30 10.01
C ALA A 47 9.78 -6.80 9.14
N ARG A 48 9.94 -6.26 7.93
CA ARG A 48 11.03 -6.55 6.98
C ARG A 48 12.28 -5.67 7.16
N GLY A 49 12.39 -4.97 8.27
CA GLY A 49 13.61 -4.27 8.68
C GLY A 49 13.41 -2.78 8.98
N GLY A 50 12.39 -2.13 8.40
CA GLY A 50 12.00 -0.75 8.76
C GLY A 50 13.16 0.27 8.75
N GLU A 51 14.12 0.10 7.84
CA GLU A 51 15.39 0.84 7.85
C GLU A 51 15.27 2.29 7.36
N ASP A 52 14.14 2.62 6.72
CA ASP A 52 13.83 3.95 6.19
C ASP A 52 12.38 4.36 6.56
N ASN A 53 12.06 5.63 6.35
CA ASN A 53 10.73 6.18 6.58
C ASN A 53 9.71 5.56 5.61
N ILE A 54 8.70 4.91 6.18
CA ILE A 54 7.61 4.29 5.43
C ILE A 54 6.44 5.26 5.35
N SER A 55 6.02 5.60 4.14
CA SER A 55 4.81 6.39 3.87
C SER A 55 3.97 5.71 2.79
N VAL A 56 2.65 5.66 3.00
CA VAL A 56 1.69 5.12 2.02
C VAL A 56 0.40 5.92 2.03
N ILE A 57 -0.18 6.12 0.85
CA ILE A 57 -1.50 6.72 0.63
C ILE A 57 -2.30 5.76 -0.25
N LEU A 58 -3.51 5.44 0.20
CA LEU A 58 -4.47 4.65 -0.56
C LEU A 58 -5.64 5.54 -0.97
N ILE A 59 -6.01 5.50 -2.25
CA ILE A 59 -7.12 6.29 -2.80
C ILE A 59 -8.03 5.34 -3.55
N ARG A 60 -9.30 5.27 -3.12
CA ARG A 60 -10.34 4.53 -3.84
C ARG A 60 -11.26 5.52 -4.54
N VAL A 61 -11.42 5.34 -5.84
CA VAL A 61 -12.34 6.15 -6.65
C VAL A 61 -13.77 5.69 -6.34
N GLY A 62 -14.62 6.63 -5.90
CA GLY A 62 -16.03 6.41 -5.59
C GLY A 62 -16.95 6.59 -6.79
#